data_AF-A0A137PGE1-F1
#
_entry.id   AF-A0A137PGE1-F1
#
_cell.length_a   1.000
_cell.length_b   1.000
_cell.length_c   1.000
_cell.angle_alpha   90.00
_cell.angle_beta   90.00
_cell.angle_gamma   90.00
#
_symmetry.space_group_name_H-M   'P 1'
#
loop_
_entity.id
_entity.type
_entity.pdbx_description
1 polymer ?
#
loop_
_entity_poly.entity_id
_entity_poly.type
_entity_poly.pdbx_seq_one_letter_code
_entity_poly.pdbx_strand_id
1 'polypeptide(L)'
;MTLRLIAAIVIANLITHAAEYFPYRTNYDLDSDLCRGLAAFRMFSRTFYCFTNLAISYHLYKRVVLLRESKWKSELATWIIIFGAITPFMLLYYFIGAFHDTVNRGSCVPGCSNPIYDKVFHFTVSILNIITMLVAIYVTFAGHRSLNHWTTYYATYQIEDETEKQGFKHDKTKMAHRSFLYPLSTIIVLSVESVFYFIYGCGLMINGLIAPMIATSGLAGTITAIVFFLDPALWHSSNIAIRKVRNLSKG
;
A
#
# COMPACT_ATOMS: atom_id res chain seq x y z
N MET A 1 0.14 13.98 -6.58
CA MET A 1 0.04 13.48 -5.19
C MET A 1 0.90 14.35 -4.25
N THR A 2 0.78 14.27 -2.92
CA THR A 2 1.69 15.00 -2.00
C THR A 2 2.90 14.13 -1.69
N LEU A 3 4.10 14.72 -1.57
CA LEU A 3 5.34 13.99 -1.28
C LEU A 3 5.26 13.17 0.03
N ARG A 4 4.45 13.65 0.98
CA ARG A 4 4.13 12.98 2.24
C ARG A 4 3.43 11.64 2.05
N LEU A 5 2.46 11.59 1.13
CA LEU A 5 1.70 10.39 0.85
C LEU A 5 2.60 9.34 0.17
N ILE A 6 3.49 9.78 -0.72
CA ILE A 6 4.48 8.89 -1.34
C ILE A 6 5.45 8.33 -0.30
N ALA A 7 5.96 9.18 0.59
CA ALA A 7 6.82 8.74 1.69
C ALA A 7 6.13 7.70 2.57
N ALA A 8 4.83 7.86 2.82
CA ALA A 8 4.07 6.89 3.60
C ALA A 8 3.94 5.52 2.91
N ILE A 9 3.83 5.47 1.58
CA ILE A 9 3.86 4.21 0.82
C ILE A 9 5.22 3.53 0.94
N VAL A 10 6.29 4.32 0.82
CA VAL A 10 7.66 3.80 0.94
C VAL A 10 7.87 3.22 2.34
N ILE A 11 7.40 3.92 3.38
CA ILE A 11 7.46 3.44 4.77
C ILE A 11 6.61 2.17 4.93
N ALA A 12 5.38 2.15 4.43
CA ALA A 12 4.52 0.97 4.51
C ALA A 12 5.17 -0.25 3.83
N ASN A 13 5.70 -0.08 2.62
CA ASN A 13 6.44 -1.14 1.94
C ASN A 13 7.66 -1.59 2.74
N LEU A 14 8.47 -0.65 3.27
CA LEU A 14 9.64 -1.00 4.07
C LEU A 14 9.26 -1.82 5.30
N ILE A 15 8.17 -1.44 5.97
CA ILE A 15 7.63 -2.19 7.12
C ILE A 15 7.13 -3.57 6.65
N THR A 16 6.47 -3.69 5.50
CA THR A 16 6.05 -5.00 4.92
C THR A 16 7.24 -5.89 4.62
N HIS A 17 8.27 -5.35 3.99
CA HIS A 17 9.51 -6.07 3.69
C HIS A 17 10.23 -6.55 4.95
N ALA A 18 10.37 -5.67 5.95
CA ALA A 18 10.97 -6.03 7.22
C ALA A 18 10.15 -7.14 7.93
N ALA A 19 8.83 -7.00 7.93
CA ALA A 19 7.88 -7.94 8.51
C ALA A 19 7.87 -9.32 7.82
N GLU A 20 8.14 -9.36 6.51
CA GLU A 20 8.28 -10.61 5.77
C GLU A 20 9.67 -11.22 5.97
N TYR A 21 10.72 -10.41 6.09
CA TYR A 21 12.10 -10.90 6.23
C TYR A 21 12.39 -11.52 7.61
N PHE A 22 12.00 -10.86 8.70
CA PHE A 22 12.39 -11.29 10.04
C PHE A 22 11.86 -12.69 10.45
N PRO A 23 10.60 -13.07 10.21
CA PRO A 23 10.04 -14.35 10.66
C PRO A 23 10.70 -15.61 10.11
N TYR A 24 11.40 -15.52 8.97
CA TYR A 24 12.04 -16.67 8.32
C TYR A 24 13.50 -16.87 8.74
N ARG A 25 14.00 -16.09 9.70
CA ARG A 25 15.33 -16.34 10.28
C ARG A 25 15.27 -17.59 11.17
N THR A 26 16.19 -18.53 10.96
CA THR A 26 16.13 -19.90 11.50
C THR A 26 16.45 -20.06 12.99
N ASN A 27 16.67 -18.98 13.73
CA ASN A 27 17.26 -19.04 15.08
C ASN A 27 16.34 -18.50 16.20
N TYR A 28 15.03 -18.41 15.95
CA TYR A 28 14.09 -18.03 17.00
C TYR A 28 13.53 -19.26 17.70
N ASP A 29 13.47 -19.18 19.02
CA ASP A 29 12.65 -20.10 19.80
C ASP A 29 11.18 -19.86 19.46
N LEU A 30 10.51 -20.90 18.94
CA LEU A 30 9.17 -20.80 18.40
C LEU A 30 8.13 -20.44 19.47
N ASP A 31 8.36 -20.77 20.74
CA ASP A 31 7.42 -20.42 21.82
C ASP A 31 7.74 -19.07 22.50
N SER A 32 8.82 -18.41 22.08
CA SER A 32 9.26 -17.16 22.69
C SER A 32 8.32 -15.98 22.39
N ASP A 33 8.26 -15.02 23.32
CA ASP A 33 7.54 -13.75 23.13
C ASP A 33 8.05 -12.97 21.91
N LEU A 34 9.32 -13.16 21.54
CA LEU A 34 9.89 -12.57 20.33
C LEU A 34 9.23 -13.14 19.06
N CYS A 35 9.03 -14.46 19.00
CA CYS A 35 8.38 -15.11 17.86
C CYS A 35 6.91 -14.69 17.72
N ARG A 36 6.20 -14.60 18.85
CA ARG A 36 4.83 -14.08 18.92
C ARG A 36 4.76 -12.61 18.48
N GLY A 37 5.71 -11.80 18.93
CA GLY A 37 5.87 -10.40 18.52
C GLY A 37 6.13 -10.25 17.02
N LEU A 38 6.94 -11.12 16.42
CA LEU A 38 7.21 -11.13 14.98
C LEU A 38 5.97 -11.53 14.17
N ALA A 39 5.19 -12.52 14.63
CA ALA A 39 3.92 -12.89 14.02
C ALA A 39 2.90 -11.72 14.08
N ALA A 40 2.81 -11.04 15.23
CA ALA A 40 1.98 -9.86 15.40
C ALA A 40 2.44 -8.69 14.51
N PHE A 41 3.76 -8.44 14.44
CA PHE A 41 4.34 -7.40 13.58
C PHE A 41 4.04 -7.68 12.11
N ARG A 42 4.11 -8.95 11.68
CA ARG A 42 3.74 -9.35 10.31
C ARG A 42 2.29 -9.03 9.99
N MET A 43 1.37 -9.39 10.88
CA MET A 43 -0.05 -9.09 10.67
C MET A 43 -0.37 -7.60 10.72
N PHE A 44 0.25 -6.87 11.65
CA PHE A 44 0.15 -5.42 11.71
C PHE A 44 0.60 -4.79 10.40
N SER A 45 1.78 -5.18 9.92
CA SER A 45 2.40 -4.63 8.72
C SER A 45 1.54 -4.82 7.47
N ARG A 46 0.98 -6.02 7.28
CA ARG A 46 0.07 -6.30 6.16
C ARG A 46 -1.25 -5.56 6.24
N THR A 47 -1.84 -5.49 7.43
CA THR A 47 -3.08 -4.74 7.67
C THR A 47 -2.83 -3.25 7.42
N PHE A 48 -1.71 -2.72 7.93
CA PHE A 48 -1.25 -1.36 7.71
C PHE A 48 -1.02 -1.06 6.22
N TYR A 49 -0.43 -2.00 5.47
CA TYR A 49 -0.25 -1.89 4.02
C TYR A 49 -1.60 -1.77 3.28
N CYS A 50 -2.58 -2.60 3.61
CA CYS A 50 -3.92 -2.53 3.01
C CYS A 50 -4.60 -1.18 3.28
N PHE A 51 -4.64 -0.74 4.53
CA PHE A 51 -5.24 0.54 4.89
C PHE A 51 -4.49 1.75 4.34
N THR A 52 -3.16 1.66 4.24
CA THR A 52 -2.35 2.70 3.59
C THR A 52 -2.76 2.82 2.13
N ASN A 53 -2.85 1.71 1.40
CA ASN A 53 -3.30 1.71 0.00
C ASN A 53 -4.73 2.23 -0.17
N LEU A 54 -5.67 1.86 0.72
CA LEU A 54 -7.02 2.43 0.75
C LEU A 54 -7.00 3.96 0.91
N ALA A 55 -6.20 4.47 1.85
CA ALA A 55 -6.07 5.89 2.10
C ALA A 55 -5.47 6.65 0.91
N ILE A 56 -4.51 6.03 0.21
CA ILE A 56 -3.93 6.61 -1.01
C ILE A 56 -4.91 6.64 -2.14
N SER A 57 -5.64 5.55 -2.37
CA SER A 57 -6.73 5.50 -3.34
C SER A 57 -7.77 6.58 -3.05
N TYR A 58 -8.16 6.75 -1.77
CA TYR A 58 -9.06 7.83 -1.37
C TYR A 58 -8.47 9.23 -1.63
N HIS A 59 -7.20 9.46 -1.32
CA HIS A 59 -6.53 10.75 -1.57
C HIS A 59 -6.45 11.07 -3.06
N LEU A 60 -6.09 10.06 -3.88
CA LEU A 60 -6.03 10.17 -5.33
C LEU A 60 -7.41 10.47 -5.91
N TYR A 61 -8.45 9.77 -5.44
CA TYR A 61 -9.83 10.03 -5.81
C TYR A 61 -10.24 11.47 -5.47
N LYS A 62 -9.99 11.91 -4.24
CA LYS A 62 -10.30 13.28 -3.81
C LYS A 62 -9.58 14.34 -4.65
N ARG A 63 -8.32 14.09 -5.01
CA ARG A 63 -7.53 15.05 -5.78
C ARG A 63 -7.89 15.05 -7.27
N VAL A 64 -8.09 13.89 -7.87
CA VAL A 64 -8.29 13.77 -9.32
C VAL A 64 -9.78 13.89 -9.69
N VAL A 65 -10.65 13.21 -8.96
CA VAL A 65 -12.09 13.16 -9.25
C VAL A 65 -12.82 14.36 -8.64
N LEU A 66 -12.54 14.67 -7.38
CA LEU A 66 -13.21 15.80 -6.69
C LEU A 66 -12.47 17.12 -6.84
N LEU A 67 -11.29 17.13 -7.49
CA LEU A 67 -10.43 18.32 -7.68
C LEU A 67 -10.15 19.10 -6.39
N ARG A 68 -10.20 18.41 -5.23
CA ARG A 68 -10.09 19.05 -3.92
C ARG A 68 -8.69 18.88 -3.36
N GLU A 69 -8.08 19.99 -3.00
CA GLU A 69 -6.75 19.96 -2.39
C GLU A 69 -6.75 19.30 -1.01
N SER A 70 -5.62 18.67 -0.71
CA SER A 70 -5.38 18.03 0.58
C SER A 70 -4.84 19.05 1.57
N LYS A 71 -5.56 19.25 2.68
CA LYS A 71 -5.08 20.06 3.80
C LYS A 71 -4.35 19.15 4.80
N TRP A 72 -3.33 19.66 5.47
CA TRP A 72 -2.62 18.91 6.52
C TRP A 72 -3.55 18.27 7.55
N LYS A 73 -4.55 19.03 8.03
CA LYS A 73 -5.56 18.52 8.98
C LYS A 73 -6.31 17.30 8.44
N SER A 74 -6.63 17.27 7.15
CA SER A 74 -7.29 16.11 6.54
C SER A 74 -6.36 14.92 6.38
N GLU A 75 -5.07 15.14 6.09
CA GLU A 75 -4.09 14.04 6.02
C GLU A 75 -3.89 13.40 7.40
N LEU A 76 -3.73 14.20 8.44
CA LEU A 76 -3.60 13.72 9.82
C LEU A 76 -4.84 12.93 10.26
N ALA A 77 -6.04 13.44 9.96
CA ALA A 77 -7.29 12.75 10.26
C ALA A 77 -7.37 11.38 9.56
N THR A 78 -6.94 11.29 8.30
CA THR A 78 -6.86 10.00 7.58
C THR A 78 -5.94 9.01 8.29
N TRP A 79 -4.77 9.44 8.78
CA TRP A 79 -3.88 8.56 9.54
C TRP A 79 -4.47 8.07 10.86
N ILE A 80 -5.14 8.96 11.60
CA ILE A 80 -5.82 8.59 12.85
C ILE A 80 -6.90 7.53 12.56
N ILE A 81 -7.68 7.71 11.49
CA ILE A 81 -8.71 6.75 11.07
C ILE A 81 -8.08 5.42 10.67
N ILE A 82 -6.97 5.40 9.94
CA ILE A 82 -6.24 4.17 9.58
C ILE A 82 -5.81 3.42 10.84
N PHE A 83 -5.15 4.08 11.79
CA PHE A 83 -4.72 3.43 13.03
C PHE A 83 -5.92 2.90 13.83
N GLY A 84 -6.99 3.71 13.96
CA GLY A 84 -8.23 3.28 14.60
C GLY A 84 -8.90 2.09 13.90
N ALA A 85 -8.77 1.99 12.57
CA ALA A 85 -9.29 0.86 11.80
C ALA A 85 -8.42 -0.39 11.90
N ILE A 86 -7.10 -0.27 12.09
CA ILE A 86 -6.20 -1.42 12.26
C ILE A 86 -6.37 -2.08 13.63
N THR A 87 -6.59 -1.30 14.69
CA THR A 87 -6.76 -1.80 16.07
C THR A 87 -7.78 -2.95 16.19
N PRO A 88 -9.03 -2.86 15.68
CA PRO A 88 -9.98 -3.95 15.79
C PRO A 88 -9.54 -5.23 15.05
N PHE A 89 -8.85 -5.12 13.91
CA PHE A 89 -8.29 -6.30 13.23
C PHE A 89 -7.20 -6.96 14.07
N MET A 90 -6.30 -6.16 14.66
CA MET A 90 -5.25 -6.70 15.52
C MET A 90 -5.81 -7.36 16.78
N LEU A 91 -6.86 -6.79 17.39
CA LEU A 91 -7.58 -7.40 18.51
C LEU A 91 -8.26 -8.71 18.07
N LEU A 92 -8.93 -8.73 16.91
CA LEU A 92 -9.52 -9.94 16.35
C LEU A 92 -8.47 -11.04 16.18
N TYR A 93 -7.31 -10.73 15.58
CA TYR A 93 -6.22 -11.68 15.41
C TYR A 93 -5.64 -12.19 16.74
N TYR A 94 -5.58 -11.32 17.75
CA TYR A 94 -5.17 -11.71 19.09
C TYR A 94 -6.16 -12.72 19.70
N PHE A 95 -7.47 -12.41 19.68
CA PHE A 95 -8.50 -13.25 20.31
C PHE A 95 -8.70 -14.61 19.63
N ILE A 96 -8.49 -14.71 18.32
CA ILE A 96 -8.53 -16.01 17.62
C ILE A 96 -7.26 -16.86 17.85
N GLY A 97 -6.24 -16.30 18.51
CA GLY A 97 -5.00 -17.00 18.82
C GLY A 97 -3.96 -16.99 17.71
N ALA A 98 -4.07 -16.09 16.71
CA ALA A 98 -3.24 -16.10 15.52
C ALA A 98 -1.73 -15.92 15.79
N PHE A 99 -1.34 -15.47 16.98
CA PHE A 99 0.06 -15.20 17.33
C PHE A 99 0.71 -16.29 18.19
N HIS A 100 -0.05 -17.27 18.68
CA HIS A 100 0.44 -18.25 19.67
C HIS A 100 0.79 -19.61 19.06
N ASP A 101 0.34 -19.92 17.84
CA ASP A 101 0.48 -21.26 17.24
C ASP A 101 1.74 -21.43 16.36
N THR A 102 2.82 -20.76 16.72
CA THR A 102 4.09 -20.71 15.98
C THR A 102 4.84 -22.05 15.97
N VAL A 103 4.68 -22.86 17.03
CA VAL A 103 5.34 -24.18 17.17
C VAL A 103 4.82 -25.18 16.13
N ASN A 104 3.51 -25.32 15.98
CA ASN A 104 2.89 -26.24 15.00
C ASN A 104 3.20 -25.85 13.55
N ARG A 105 3.49 -24.56 13.32
CA ARG A 105 3.83 -24.02 12.01
C ARG A 105 5.32 -24.09 11.68
N GLY A 106 6.18 -24.43 12.64
CA GLY A 106 7.63 -24.51 12.47
C GLY A 106 8.31 -23.17 12.11
N SER A 107 7.60 -22.04 12.30
CA SER A 107 8.09 -20.70 11.95
C SER A 107 7.31 -19.61 12.69
N CYS A 108 7.86 -18.40 12.79
CA CYS A 108 7.20 -17.25 13.42
C CYS A 108 6.12 -16.61 12.53
N VAL A 109 5.26 -17.44 11.95
CA VAL A 109 4.21 -17.05 11.01
C VAL A 109 2.86 -17.11 11.73
N PRO A 110 1.98 -16.11 11.53
CA PRO A 110 0.67 -16.10 12.15
C PRO A 110 -0.22 -17.23 11.61
N GLY A 111 -1.03 -17.81 12.49
CA GLY A 111 -1.95 -18.90 12.19
C GLY A 111 -2.57 -19.47 13.46
N CYS A 112 -3.58 -20.33 13.31
CA CYS A 112 -4.26 -20.97 14.44
C CYS A 112 -4.24 -22.50 14.30
N SER A 113 -4.17 -23.21 15.42
CA SER A 113 -4.25 -24.69 15.45
C SER A 113 -5.67 -25.18 15.30
N ASN A 114 -6.64 -24.40 15.77
CA ASN A 114 -8.04 -24.69 15.57
C ASN A 114 -8.41 -24.42 14.09
N PRO A 115 -8.86 -25.45 13.34
CA PRO A 115 -9.12 -25.31 11.91
C PRO A 115 -10.24 -24.31 11.61
N ILE A 116 -11.18 -24.08 12.54
CA ILE A 116 -12.25 -23.10 12.35
C ILE A 116 -11.68 -21.68 12.43
N TYR A 117 -10.88 -21.39 13.46
CA TYR A 117 -10.27 -20.07 13.64
C TYR A 117 -9.22 -19.76 12.58
N ASP A 118 -8.49 -20.77 12.11
CA ASP A 118 -7.54 -20.63 11.00
C ASP A 118 -8.25 -20.22 9.70
N LYS A 119 -9.42 -20.83 9.41
CA LYS A 119 -10.26 -20.41 8.28
C LYS A 119 -10.75 -18.98 8.43
N VAL A 120 -11.28 -18.60 9.60
CA VAL A 120 -11.75 -17.24 9.87
C VAL A 120 -10.62 -16.22 9.69
N PHE A 121 -9.43 -16.53 10.20
CA PHE A 121 -8.23 -15.72 10.02
C PHE A 121 -7.92 -15.50 8.54
N HIS A 122 -7.79 -16.58 7.77
CA HIS A 122 -7.43 -16.50 6.35
C HIS A 122 -8.51 -15.81 5.50
N PHE A 123 -9.80 -16.05 5.78
CA PHE A 123 -10.88 -15.32 5.10
C PHE A 123 -10.88 -13.83 5.43
N THR A 124 -10.61 -13.46 6.68
CA THR A 124 -10.54 -12.04 7.08
C THR A 124 -9.45 -11.30 6.31
N VAL A 125 -8.26 -11.89 6.22
CA VAL A 125 -7.13 -11.33 5.45
C VAL A 125 -7.47 -11.26 3.96
N SER A 126 -8.03 -12.32 3.40
CA SER A 126 -8.42 -12.36 1.98
C SER A 126 -9.47 -11.30 1.64
N ILE A 127 -10.50 -11.13 2.48
CA ILE A 127 -11.55 -10.11 2.30
C ILE A 127 -10.95 -8.70 2.34
N LEU A 128 -10.05 -8.43 3.29
CA LEU A 128 -9.39 -7.12 3.38
C LEU A 128 -8.58 -6.81 2.11
N ASN A 129 -7.86 -7.80 1.59
CA ASN A 129 -7.09 -7.67 0.35
C ASN A 129 -8.01 -7.43 -0.85
N ILE A 130 -9.11 -8.19 -0.97
CA ILE A 130 -10.10 -8.05 -2.05
C ILE A 130 -10.75 -6.67 -2.01
N ILE A 131 -11.19 -6.19 -0.84
CA ILE A 131 -11.78 -4.85 -0.68
C ILE A 131 -10.77 -3.79 -1.12
N THR A 132 -9.52 -3.90 -0.68
CA THR A 132 -8.45 -2.97 -1.07
C THR A 132 -8.25 -2.95 -2.58
N MET A 133 -8.23 -4.12 -3.21
CA MET A 133 -8.08 -4.27 -4.66
C MET A 133 -9.26 -3.69 -5.42
N LEU A 134 -10.50 -3.93 -4.98
CA LEU A 134 -11.70 -3.35 -5.60
C LEU A 134 -11.73 -1.83 -5.52
N VAL A 135 -11.34 -1.25 -4.38
CA VAL A 135 -11.22 0.21 -4.23
C VAL A 135 -10.13 0.76 -5.14
N ALA A 136 -8.97 0.09 -5.24
CA ALA A 136 -7.89 0.50 -6.14
C ALA A 136 -8.32 0.48 -7.62
N ILE A 137 -9.04 -0.57 -8.05
CA ILE A 137 -9.63 -0.66 -9.40
C ILE A 137 -10.61 0.48 -9.63
N TYR A 138 -11.56 0.67 -8.71
CA TYR A 138 -12.57 1.72 -8.81
C TYR A 138 -11.95 3.11 -8.94
N VAL A 139 -11.00 3.45 -8.08
CA VAL A 139 -10.33 4.76 -8.10
C VAL A 139 -9.52 4.95 -9.38
N THR A 140 -8.87 3.89 -9.88
CA THR A 140 -8.13 3.96 -11.14
C THR A 140 -9.07 4.25 -12.31
N PHE A 141 -10.19 3.53 -12.39
CA PHE A 141 -11.20 3.73 -13.42
C PHE A 141 -11.85 5.12 -13.35
N ALA A 142 -12.37 5.50 -12.17
CA ALA A 142 -13.01 6.79 -11.95
C ALA A 142 -12.04 7.96 -12.19
N GLY A 143 -10.80 7.81 -11.75
CA GLY A 143 -9.74 8.79 -11.93
C GLY A 143 -9.38 9.00 -13.40
N HIS A 144 -9.21 7.93 -14.18
CA HIS A 144 -8.94 8.05 -15.62
C HIS A 144 -10.07 8.76 -16.37
N ARG A 145 -11.33 8.38 -16.08
CA ARG A 145 -12.50 8.99 -16.72
C ARG A 145 -12.62 10.48 -16.39
N SER A 146 -12.49 10.83 -15.10
CA SER A 146 -12.60 12.21 -14.63
C SER A 146 -11.46 13.10 -15.16
N LEU A 147 -10.22 12.60 -15.15
CA LEU A 147 -9.06 13.34 -15.63
C LEU A 147 -9.17 13.66 -17.12
N ASN A 148 -9.57 12.70 -17.96
CA ASN A 148 -9.69 12.93 -19.40
C ASN A 148 -10.76 14.00 -19.70
N HIS A 149 -11.88 13.95 -18.98
CA HIS A 149 -12.95 14.94 -19.09
C HIS A 149 -12.48 16.32 -18.65
N TRP A 150 -11.89 16.44 -17.46
CA TRP A 150 -11.42 17.71 -16.91
C TRP A 150 -10.31 18.34 -17.75
N THR A 151 -9.34 17.53 -18.18
CA THR A 151 -8.22 18.03 -18.98
C THR A 151 -8.71 18.54 -20.33
N THR A 152 -9.64 17.84 -20.98
CA THR A 152 -10.21 18.28 -22.27
C THR A 152 -11.05 19.54 -22.10
N TYR A 153 -11.85 19.62 -21.05
CA TYR A 153 -12.63 20.82 -20.74
C TYR A 153 -11.71 22.03 -20.48
N TYR A 154 -10.78 21.92 -19.53
CA TYR A 154 -9.88 23.02 -19.18
C TYR A 154 -9.03 23.49 -20.38
N ALA A 155 -8.47 22.54 -21.13
CA ALA A 155 -7.65 22.83 -22.29
C ALA A 155 -8.45 23.53 -23.41
N THR A 156 -9.76 23.30 -23.52
CA THR A 156 -10.60 23.94 -24.55
C THR A 156 -11.05 25.35 -24.15
N TYR A 157 -11.24 25.62 -22.86
CA TYR A 157 -11.81 26.89 -22.39
C TYR A 157 -10.78 27.91 -21.88
N GLN A 158 -9.58 27.48 -21.47
CA GLN A 158 -8.59 28.36 -20.85
C GLN A 158 -7.33 28.60 -21.68
N ILE A 159 -7.08 27.80 -22.72
CA ILE A 159 -5.85 27.90 -23.52
C ILE A 159 -6.25 28.14 -24.97
N GLU A 160 -5.94 29.33 -25.48
CA GLU A 160 -6.24 29.72 -26.87
C GLU A 160 -5.24 29.13 -27.87
N ASP A 161 -3.97 29.00 -27.48
CA ASP A 161 -2.92 28.42 -28.33
C ASP A 161 -3.02 26.88 -28.36
N GLU A 162 -3.25 26.33 -29.55
CA GLU A 162 -3.34 24.88 -29.78
C GLU A 162 -2.03 24.13 -29.43
N THR A 163 -0.87 24.77 -29.55
CA THR A 163 0.41 24.13 -29.19
C THR A 163 0.57 24.03 -27.67
N GLU A 164 0.24 25.10 -26.93
CA GLU A 164 0.25 25.11 -25.47
C GLU A 164 -0.80 24.15 -24.89
N LYS A 165 -1.96 24.07 -25.54
CA LYS A 165 -3.05 23.15 -25.22
C LYS A 165 -2.61 21.69 -25.30
N GLN A 166 -1.91 21.31 -26.36
CA GLN A 166 -1.36 19.96 -26.53
C GLN A 166 -0.28 19.66 -25.49
N GLY A 167 0.62 20.61 -25.21
CA GLY A 167 1.64 20.48 -24.16
C GLY A 167 1.03 20.26 -22.78
N PHE A 168 0.06 21.09 -22.40
CA PHE A 168 -0.65 20.98 -21.12
C PHE A 168 -1.35 19.62 -20.97
N LYS A 169 -2.06 19.17 -22.00
CA LYS A 169 -2.74 17.87 -21.99
C LYS A 169 -1.75 16.72 -21.82
N HIS A 170 -0.60 16.78 -22.50
CA HIS A 170 0.45 15.78 -22.39
C HIS A 170 1.02 15.71 -20.96
N ASP A 171 1.35 16.87 -20.37
CA ASP A 171 1.95 16.94 -19.03
C ASP A 171 1.00 16.48 -17.92
N LYS A 172 -0.27 16.89 -17.99
CA LYS A 172 -1.28 16.44 -17.00
C LYS A 172 -1.56 14.95 -17.11
N THR A 173 -1.65 14.43 -18.33
CA THR A 173 -1.85 12.99 -18.57
C THR A 173 -0.66 12.19 -18.04
N LYS A 174 0.57 12.64 -18.31
CA LYS A 174 1.80 12.02 -17.79
C LYS A 174 1.86 12.02 -16.26
N MET A 175 1.51 13.11 -15.61
CA MET A 175 1.47 13.19 -14.14
C MET A 175 0.40 12.27 -13.54
N ALA A 176 -0.75 12.16 -14.19
CA ALA A 176 -1.83 11.30 -13.76
C ALA A 176 -1.49 9.82 -13.91
N HIS A 177 -0.97 9.39 -15.07
CA HIS A 177 -0.54 8.00 -15.29
C HIS A 177 0.44 7.55 -14.20
N ARG A 178 1.40 8.40 -13.84
CA ARG A 178 2.35 8.09 -12.76
C ARG A 178 1.67 7.93 -11.40
N SER A 179 0.65 8.73 -11.11
CA SER A 179 -0.11 8.62 -9.85
C SER A 179 -0.99 7.36 -9.81
N PHE A 180 -1.44 6.85 -10.97
CA PHE A 180 -2.21 5.59 -11.06
C PHE A 180 -1.36 4.33 -10.97
N LEU A 181 -0.02 4.44 -11.12
CA LEU A 181 0.88 3.30 -10.92
C LEU A 181 0.82 2.74 -9.50
N TYR A 182 0.52 3.56 -8.49
CA TYR A 182 0.44 3.11 -7.09
C TYR A 182 -0.76 2.17 -6.85
N PRO A 183 -2.03 2.55 -7.16
CA PRO A 183 -3.15 1.61 -7.14
C PRO A 183 -2.94 0.38 -8.02
N LEU A 184 -2.33 0.54 -9.20
CA LEU A 184 -2.08 -0.57 -10.11
C LEU A 184 -1.09 -1.59 -9.52
N SER A 185 0.00 -1.11 -8.91
CA SER A 185 0.94 -1.96 -8.19
C SER A 185 0.25 -2.72 -7.06
N THR A 186 -0.66 -2.06 -6.34
CA THR A 186 -1.45 -2.70 -5.27
C THR A 186 -2.26 -3.88 -5.80
N ILE A 187 -2.91 -3.72 -6.97
CA ILE A 187 -3.71 -4.79 -7.58
C ILE A 187 -2.84 -6.00 -7.92
N ILE A 188 -1.68 -5.78 -8.55
CA ILE A 188 -0.76 -6.85 -8.92
C ILE A 188 -0.31 -7.62 -7.67
N VAL A 189 0.13 -6.89 -6.64
CA VAL A 189 0.67 -7.46 -5.40
C VAL A 189 -0.40 -8.23 -4.64
N LEU A 190 -1.56 -7.61 -4.38
CA LEU A 190 -2.61 -8.20 -3.57
C LEU A 190 -3.35 -9.33 -4.29
N SER A 191 -3.31 -9.43 -5.62
CA SER A 191 -4.03 -10.48 -6.35
C SER A 191 -3.56 -11.89 -5.97
N VAL A 192 -2.26 -12.14 -5.97
CA VAL A 192 -1.67 -13.44 -5.61
C VAL A 192 -1.90 -13.76 -4.14
N GLU A 193 -1.71 -12.77 -3.26
CA GLU A 193 -1.93 -12.92 -1.83
C GLU A 193 -3.40 -13.20 -1.49
N SER A 194 -4.34 -12.52 -2.15
CA SER A 194 -5.78 -12.74 -1.99
C SER A 194 -6.19 -14.15 -2.37
N VAL A 195 -5.70 -14.63 -3.53
CA VAL A 195 -5.96 -15.99 -4.02
C VAL A 195 -5.38 -17.02 -3.07
N PHE A 196 -4.13 -16.84 -2.62
CA PHE A 196 -3.51 -17.71 -1.63
C PHE A 196 -4.34 -17.82 -0.36
N TYR A 197 -4.70 -16.69 0.25
CA TYR A 197 -5.48 -16.70 1.50
C TYR A 197 -6.90 -17.21 1.33
N PHE A 198 -7.52 -16.97 0.18
CA PHE A 198 -8.84 -17.50 -0.11
C PHE A 198 -8.83 -19.04 -0.21
N ILE A 199 -7.91 -19.59 -1.00
CA ILE A 199 -7.79 -21.04 -1.18
C ILE A 199 -7.38 -21.71 0.14
N TYR A 200 -6.47 -21.09 0.89
CA TYR A 200 -6.09 -21.56 2.22
C TYR A 200 -7.31 -21.57 3.16
N GLY A 201 -8.14 -20.51 3.16
CA GLY A 201 -9.40 -20.45 3.91
C GLY A 201 -10.40 -21.55 3.52
N CYS A 202 -10.36 -22.04 2.29
CA CYS A 202 -11.13 -23.21 1.86
C CYS A 202 -10.57 -24.56 2.38
N GLY A 203 -9.43 -24.56 3.08
CA GLY A 203 -8.77 -25.75 3.61
C GLY A 203 -7.81 -26.43 2.63
N LEU A 204 -7.43 -25.75 1.55
CA LEU A 204 -6.48 -26.26 0.55
C LEU A 204 -5.17 -25.50 0.66
N MET A 205 -4.09 -26.18 1.09
CA MET A 205 -2.76 -25.57 1.11
C MET A 205 -2.03 -25.86 -0.20
N ILE A 206 -1.92 -24.84 -1.07
CA ILE A 206 -1.17 -24.95 -2.33
C ILE A 206 0.23 -24.37 -2.12
N ASN A 207 1.21 -25.22 -1.82
CA ASN A 207 2.61 -24.81 -1.60
C ASN A 207 3.20 -24.02 -2.79
N GLY A 208 2.75 -24.33 -4.01
CA GLY A 208 3.15 -23.61 -5.22
C GLY A 208 2.78 -22.13 -5.25
N LEU A 209 1.85 -21.67 -4.40
CA LEU A 209 1.46 -20.26 -4.31
C LEU A 209 2.27 -19.46 -3.27
N ILE A 210 3.06 -20.11 -2.41
CA ILE A 210 3.86 -19.44 -1.39
C ILE A 210 4.99 -18.62 -2.02
N ALA A 211 5.76 -19.22 -2.94
CA ALA A 211 6.83 -18.55 -3.66
C ALA A 211 6.34 -17.30 -4.44
N PRO A 212 5.28 -17.38 -5.28
CA PRO A 212 4.78 -16.20 -5.98
C PRO A 212 4.18 -15.15 -5.04
N MET A 213 3.58 -15.53 -3.90
CA MET A 213 3.12 -14.57 -2.90
C MET A 213 4.29 -13.77 -2.30
N ILE A 214 5.36 -14.46 -1.90
CA ILE A 214 6.57 -13.80 -1.37
C ILE A 214 7.21 -12.91 -2.45
N ALA A 215 7.32 -13.42 -3.68
CA ALA A 215 7.91 -12.67 -4.79
C ALA A 215 7.09 -11.41 -5.14
N THR A 216 5.76 -11.50 -5.17
CA THR A 216 4.89 -10.34 -5.46
C THR A 216 4.89 -9.32 -4.32
N SER A 217 4.87 -9.76 -3.06
CA SER A 217 5.09 -8.86 -1.91
C SER A 217 6.46 -8.17 -1.99
N GLY A 218 7.49 -8.91 -2.43
CA GLY A 218 8.83 -8.38 -2.69
C GLY A 218 8.82 -7.28 -3.78
N LEU A 219 8.17 -7.57 -4.90
CA LEU A 219 8.05 -6.67 -6.05
C LEU A 219 7.29 -5.39 -5.72
N ALA A 220 6.36 -5.41 -4.75
CA ALA A 220 5.62 -4.22 -4.33
C ALA A 220 6.55 -3.06 -3.94
N GLY A 221 7.58 -3.37 -3.15
CA GLY A 221 8.55 -2.37 -2.70
C GLY A 221 9.48 -1.91 -3.81
N THR A 222 9.91 -2.81 -4.70
CA THR A 222 10.77 -2.43 -5.82
C THR A 222 10.03 -1.55 -6.82
N ILE A 223 8.79 -1.90 -7.17
CA ILE A 223 7.92 -1.08 -8.03
C ILE A 223 7.70 0.29 -7.39
N THR A 224 7.36 0.32 -6.10
CA THR A 224 7.17 1.60 -5.38
C THR A 224 8.44 2.45 -5.40
N ALA A 225 9.61 1.85 -5.16
CA ALA A 225 10.89 2.56 -5.20
C ALA A 225 11.16 3.13 -6.59
N ILE A 226 10.94 2.33 -7.65
CA ILE A 226 11.07 2.79 -9.04
C ILE A 226 10.15 3.97 -9.31
N VAL A 227 8.86 3.87 -8.94
CA VAL A 227 7.88 4.95 -9.14
C VAL A 227 8.27 6.21 -8.35
N PHE A 228 8.80 6.04 -7.14
CA PHE A 228 9.32 7.15 -6.32
C PHE A 228 10.49 7.88 -6.98
N PHE A 229 11.48 7.15 -7.50
CA PHE A 229 12.62 7.75 -8.20
C PHE A 229 12.24 8.39 -9.54
N LEU A 230 11.16 7.95 -10.17
CA LEU A 230 10.62 8.56 -11.39
C LEU A 230 9.76 9.81 -11.12
N ASP A 231 9.45 10.14 -9.86
CA ASP A 231 8.64 11.30 -9.51
C ASP A 231 9.45 12.62 -9.61
N PRO A 232 9.08 13.57 -10.48
CA PRO A 232 9.77 14.86 -10.60
C PRO A 232 9.68 15.70 -9.33
N ALA A 233 8.63 15.53 -8.52
CA ALA A 233 8.46 16.25 -7.27
C ALA A 233 9.57 15.90 -6.26
N LEU A 234 10.07 14.66 -6.31
CA LEU A 234 11.22 14.23 -5.51
C LEU A 234 12.46 15.02 -5.91
N TRP A 235 12.83 14.99 -7.20
CA TRP A 235 14.02 15.67 -7.71
C TRP A 235 13.96 17.18 -7.50
N HIS A 236 12.79 17.79 -7.70
CA HIS A 236 12.58 19.21 -7.44
C HIS A 236 12.81 19.55 -5.96
N SER A 237 12.24 18.75 -5.05
CA SER A 237 12.39 18.95 -3.59
C SER A 237 13.83 18.71 -3.13
N SER A 238 14.50 17.67 -3.65
CA SER A 238 15.89 17.36 -3.36
C SER A 238 16.82 18.48 -3.82
N ASN A 239 16.61 19.05 -5.01
CA ASN A 239 17.40 20.18 -5.50
C ASN A 239 17.25 21.43 -4.62
N ILE A 240 16.03 21.72 -4.15
CA ILE A 240 15.79 22.83 -3.22
C ILE A 240 16.52 22.59 -1.89
N ALA A 241 16.44 21.38 -1.35
CA ALA A 241 17.11 21.01 -0.11
C ALA A 241 18.65 21.13 -0.22
N ILE A 242 19.23 20.60 -1.30
CA ILE A 242 20.68 20.68 -1.57
C ILE A 242 21.13 22.14 -1.68
N ARG A 243 20.38 22.99 -2.39
CA ARG A 243 20.67 24.43 -2.48
C ARG A 243 20.66 25.09 -1.10
N LYS A 244 19.68 24.76 -0.27
CA LYS A 244 19.56 25.31 1.09
C LYS A 244 20.75 24.90 1.98
N VAL A 245 21.15 23.63 1.95
CA VAL A 245 22.32 23.13 2.69
C VAL A 245 23.61 23.78 2.19
N ARG A 246 23.78 23.89 0.86
CA ARG A 246 24.96 24.55 0.27
C ARG A 246 25.05 26.03 0.63
N ASN A 247 23.93 26.74 0.74
CA ASN A 247 23.91 28.15 1.14
C ASN A 247 24.22 28.34 2.63
N LEU A 248 23.76 27.41 3.49
CA LEU A 248 24.10 27.41 4.92
C LEU A 248 25.58 27.10 5.18
N SER A 249 26.23 26.35 4.30
CA SER A 249 27.67 26.05 4.39
C SER A 249 28.58 27.21 3.96
N LYS A 250 28.03 28.28 3.36
CA LYS A 250 28.79 29.41 2.82
C LYS A 250 28.63 30.72 3.62
N GLY A 251 27.77 30.74 4.64
CA GLY A 251 27.61 31.85 5.58
C GLY A 251 28.16 31.46 6.95
#